data_AF-A0A5N6DK64-F1
#
_entry.id   AF-A0A5N6DK64-F1
#
_cell.length_a   1.000
_cell.length_b   1.000
_cell.length_c   1.000
_cell.angle_alpha   90.00
_cell.angle_beta   90.00
_cell.angle_gamma   90.00
#
_symmetry.space_group_name_H-M   'P 1'
#
loop_
_entity.id
_entity.type
_entity.pdbx_description
1 polymer ?
#
loop_
_entity_poly.entity_id
_entity_poly.type
_entity_poly.pdbx_seq_one_letter_code
_entity_poly.pdbx_strand_id
1 'polypeptide(L)'
;MCAFWGHIPPGKRLSFSTTKDTSNGRPTSHRIRGRILDENEMAFLRDTIYIYNAFNGSYLERLFLQRFWIKLSGLVPDWIAPCVLTCTGITINVGTCLILLYYSPSTGGNAPPWAFVLAAIGVFCYQTLDGIDGKVAMANQNTQIEEVYDHGCDAISTIFVTLEIAVAFQLGRYPMLNFLCLLVPSIAFFSTHWLCHIKHQMVFGRVDVAEAQFLMMAIHLLTAYFGQSMWHIHLVSVRRFQLALVHIMVFGIIFGLLLAIFHNVNLAVLGAKTPLEKLGVRIPARRGLRIWYPLVPIAALTVLAIWAFYFGYFVVSPTTFYITFGLAYAKVTIKLLMKNISHGTMELTDTALLPPLFIALNTLLSLILPTTALTWSLFLTAIDLGCYFSCASWDLQDALGLNIFSIKYPPGHPRSRNGPCGLYFHGLNKDDILRNPRANLPRGYNGDITFDF
;
A
#
# COMPACT_ATOMS: atom_id res chain seq x y z
N MET A 1 -10.07 -33.72 9.82
CA MET A 1 -10.61 -33.30 8.51
C MET A 1 -10.32 -34.36 7.46
N CYS A 2 -11.13 -35.42 7.42
CA CYS A 2 -11.24 -36.40 6.32
C CYS A 2 -12.58 -37.14 6.51
N ALA A 3 -13.69 -36.49 6.19
CA ALA A 3 -15.01 -37.12 6.02
C ALA A 3 -16.02 -36.01 5.68
N PHE A 4 -16.13 -35.61 4.40
CA PHE A 4 -17.32 -34.95 3.83
C PHE A 4 -17.15 -34.87 2.31
N TRP A 5 -17.13 -36.02 1.65
CA TRP A 5 -17.44 -36.13 0.22
C TRP A 5 -18.40 -37.30 0.07
N GLY A 6 -19.69 -36.97 -0.09
CA GLY A 6 -20.75 -37.93 -0.36
C GLY A 6 -20.68 -38.42 -1.80
N HIS A 7 -20.87 -39.74 -1.94
CA HIS A 7 -20.98 -40.46 -3.21
C HIS A 7 -22.02 -39.85 -4.16
N ILE A 8 -21.63 -39.59 -5.41
CA ILE A 8 -22.54 -39.44 -6.54
C ILE A 8 -22.49 -40.74 -7.35
N PRO A 9 -23.62 -41.42 -7.63
CA PRO A 9 -23.63 -42.67 -8.39
C PRO A 9 -23.42 -42.42 -9.90
N PRO A 10 -22.80 -43.36 -10.63
CA PRO A 10 -22.52 -43.19 -12.06
C PRO A 10 -23.79 -43.44 -12.89
N GLY A 11 -24.22 -42.48 -13.72
CA GLY A 11 -25.28 -42.75 -14.71
C GLY A 11 -26.13 -41.59 -15.23
N LYS A 12 -25.99 -40.34 -14.76
CA LYS A 12 -26.73 -39.21 -15.35
C LYS A 12 -25.81 -38.27 -16.13
N ARG A 13 -25.86 -38.38 -17.47
CA ARG A 13 -25.32 -37.34 -18.37
C ARG A 13 -26.14 -36.06 -18.18
N LEU A 14 -25.52 -35.03 -17.61
CA LEU A 14 -25.99 -33.65 -17.76
C LEU A 14 -25.57 -33.19 -19.15
N SER A 15 -26.54 -33.03 -20.05
CA SER A 15 -26.34 -32.39 -21.34
C SER A 15 -26.17 -30.88 -21.13
N PHE A 16 -25.01 -30.34 -21.46
CA PHE A 16 -24.81 -28.90 -21.53
C PHE A 16 -25.08 -28.42 -22.96
N SER A 17 -26.04 -27.51 -23.13
CA SER A 17 -26.22 -26.80 -24.39
C SER A 17 -25.04 -25.82 -24.56
N THR A 18 -24.35 -25.95 -25.70
CA THR A 18 -23.35 -24.98 -26.14
C THR A 18 -24.04 -24.01 -27.06
N THR A 19 -24.31 -22.78 -26.59
CA THR A 19 -24.57 -21.67 -27.50
C THR A 19 -23.24 -21.25 -28.11
N LYS A 20 -23.02 -21.61 -29.37
CA LYS A 20 -21.93 -21.09 -30.19
C LYS A 20 -22.21 -19.63 -30.50
N ASP A 21 -21.48 -18.72 -29.87
CA ASP A 21 -21.37 -17.37 -30.39
C ASP A 21 -20.29 -17.38 -31.50
N THR A 22 -20.70 -16.99 -32.70
CA THR A 22 -19.87 -17.03 -33.90
C THR A 22 -19.57 -15.61 -34.34
N SER A 23 -18.63 -14.96 -33.66
CA SER A 23 -17.86 -13.86 -34.26
C SER A 23 -16.52 -13.68 -33.53
N ASN A 24 -15.44 -13.66 -34.32
CA ASN A 24 -14.04 -13.43 -33.96
C ASN A 24 -13.27 -14.56 -33.23
N GLY A 25 -12.57 -15.35 -34.04
CA GLY A 25 -11.67 -16.43 -33.61
C GLY A 25 -10.44 -15.98 -32.82
N ARG A 26 -10.59 -15.85 -31.50
CA ARG A 26 -9.51 -16.09 -30.54
C ARG A 26 -9.90 -17.25 -29.62
N PRO A 27 -9.04 -18.24 -29.38
CA PRO A 27 -9.33 -19.26 -28.39
C PRO A 27 -9.26 -18.62 -27.01
N THR A 28 -10.42 -18.27 -26.43
CA THR A 28 -10.51 -17.98 -25.00
C THR A 28 -10.44 -19.32 -24.28
N SER A 29 -9.26 -19.68 -23.76
CA SER A 29 -9.21 -20.70 -22.73
C SER A 29 -10.00 -20.15 -21.53
N HIS A 30 -11.25 -20.55 -21.36
CA HIS A 30 -11.98 -20.32 -20.13
C HIS A 30 -11.33 -21.17 -19.03
N ARG A 31 -10.20 -20.69 -18.49
CA ARG A 31 -9.76 -21.13 -17.17
C ARG A 31 -10.85 -20.67 -16.20
N ILE A 32 -11.49 -21.61 -15.52
CA ILE A 32 -12.34 -21.33 -14.37
C ILE A 32 -11.43 -20.70 -13.31
N ARG A 33 -11.32 -19.37 -13.35
CA ARG A 33 -10.54 -18.54 -12.42
C ARG A 33 -11.53 -17.60 -11.75
N GLY A 34 -11.48 -17.51 -10.42
CA GLY A 34 -12.24 -16.50 -9.69
C GLY A 34 -11.67 -15.12 -10.05
N ARG A 35 -12.38 -14.37 -10.90
CA ARG A 35 -12.06 -12.98 -11.20
C ARG A 35 -12.43 -12.09 -10.03
N ILE A 36 -11.60 -11.09 -9.76
CA ILE A 36 -11.81 -10.05 -8.74
C ILE A 36 -12.38 -8.79 -9.38
N LEU A 37 -11.97 -8.48 -10.60
CA LEU A 37 -12.51 -7.36 -11.36
C LEU A 37 -13.73 -7.80 -12.17
N ASP A 38 -14.78 -6.98 -12.15
CA ASP A 38 -15.94 -7.19 -13.01
C ASP A 38 -15.64 -6.85 -14.48
N GLU A 39 -16.51 -7.22 -15.42
CA GLU A 39 -16.23 -6.99 -16.85
C GLU A 39 -16.20 -5.50 -17.21
N ASN A 40 -16.90 -4.62 -16.47
CA ASN A 40 -16.84 -3.17 -16.72
C ASN A 40 -15.50 -2.60 -16.28
N GLU A 41 -14.98 -3.05 -15.13
CA GLU A 41 -13.64 -2.72 -14.64
C GLU A 41 -12.57 -3.22 -15.62
N MET A 42 -12.71 -4.46 -16.10
CA MET A 42 -11.80 -5.06 -17.09
C MET A 42 -11.83 -4.31 -18.43
N ALA A 43 -13.01 -3.91 -18.89
CA ALA A 43 -13.18 -3.11 -20.10
C ALA A 43 -12.57 -1.71 -19.93
N PHE A 44 -12.80 -1.06 -18.78
CA PHE A 44 -12.22 0.25 -18.47
C PHE A 44 -10.69 0.22 -18.56
N LEU A 45 -10.04 -0.78 -17.94
CA LEU A 45 -8.59 -0.94 -17.97
C LEU A 45 -8.05 -1.17 -19.39
N ARG A 46 -8.78 -1.92 -20.21
CA ARG A 46 -8.41 -2.27 -21.58
C ARG A 46 -8.53 -1.08 -22.52
N ASP A 47 -9.64 -0.36 -22.42
CA ASP A 47 -10.07 0.61 -23.42
C ASP A 47 -9.65 2.05 -23.05
N THR A 48 -9.32 2.30 -21.78
CA THR A 48 -8.92 3.63 -21.31
C THR A 48 -7.41 3.77 -21.22
N ILE A 49 -6.89 4.89 -21.73
CA ILE A 49 -5.49 5.27 -21.55
C ILE A 49 -5.25 5.55 -20.07
N TYR A 50 -4.17 5.02 -19.53
CA TYR A 50 -3.76 5.28 -18.16
C TYR A 50 -3.35 6.75 -17.98
N ILE A 51 -3.92 7.42 -16.98
CA ILE A 51 -3.62 8.82 -16.63
C ILE A 51 -3.21 8.86 -15.17
N TYR A 52 -1.92 9.04 -14.91
CA TYR A 52 -1.42 9.22 -13.56
C TYR A 52 -1.50 10.70 -13.15
N ASN A 53 -2.34 11.00 -12.16
CA ASN A 53 -2.47 12.35 -11.60
C ASN A 53 -1.93 12.36 -10.17
N ALA A 54 -0.75 12.94 -9.99
CA ALA A 54 -0.18 13.11 -8.68
C ALA A 54 0.45 14.49 -8.50
N PHE A 55 0.32 15.02 -7.29
CA PHE A 55 1.02 16.23 -6.88
C PHE A 55 2.01 15.86 -5.80
N ASN A 56 3.28 15.73 -6.21
CA ASN A 56 4.40 15.46 -5.34
C ASN A 56 5.22 16.75 -5.08
N GLY A 57 5.64 16.92 -3.83
CA GLY A 57 6.25 18.17 -3.39
C GLY A 57 6.87 18.14 -2.01
N SER A 58 7.24 16.96 -1.53
CA SER A 58 7.94 16.81 -0.26
C SER A 58 9.30 17.52 -0.28
N TYR A 59 9.81 17.90 0.88
CA TYR A 59 11.02 18.71 0.99
C TYR A 59 12.26 17.98 0.47
N LEU A 60 12.48 16.73 0.87
CA LEU A 60 13.66 15.96 0.47
C LEU A 60 13.64 15.63 -1.02
N GLU A 61 12.46 15.37 -1.57
CA GLU A 61 12.29 15.16 -3.00
C GLU A 61 12.67 16.37 -3.85
N ARG A 62 12.23 17.55 -3.41
CA ARG A 62 12.59 18.83 -4.03
C ARG A 62 14.07 19.13 -3.89
N LEU A 63 14.62 18.83 -2.73
CA LEU A 63 16.00 19.16 -2.40
C LEU A 63 16.97 18.33 -3.23
N PHE A 64 16.80 17.00 -3.28
CA PHE A 64 17.72 16.15 -4.03
C PHE A 64 17.14 14.83 -4.56
N LEU A 65 16.13 14.20 -3.92
CA LEU A 65 15.76 12.82 -4.29
C LEU A 65 15.25 12.72 -5.73
N GLN A 66 14.50 13.71 -6.22
CA GLN A 66 14.04 13.66 -7.61
C GLN A 66 15.20 13.68 -8.61
N ARG A 67 16.25 14.48 -8.36
CA ARG A 67 17.45 14.51 -9.21
C ARG A 67 18.24 13.21 -9.11
N PHE A 68 18.36 12.69 -7.89
CA PHE A 68 19.02 11.41 -7.61
C PHE A 68 18.33 10.26 -8.33
N TRP A 69 17.01 10.12 -8.19
CA TRP A 69 16.22 9.07 -8.82
C TRP A 69 16.18 9.19 -10.34
N ILE A 70 16.08 10.39 -10.93
CA ILE A 70 16.15 10.57 -12.40
C ILE A 70 17.50 10.10 -12.95
N LYS A 71 18.60 10.43 -12.27
CA LYS A 71 19.93 9.98 -12.69
C LYS A 71 20.07 8.46 -12.56
N LEU A 72 19.56 7.90 -11.47
CA LEU A 72 19.66 6.48 -11.19
C LEU A 72 18.75 5.63 -12.09
N SER A 73 17.56 6.12 -12.42
CA SER A 73 16.64 5.41 -13.33
C SER A 73 17.25 5.22 -14.73
N GLY A 74 18.12 6.14 -15.18
CA GLY A 74 18.85 5.99 -16.44
C GLY A 74 19.92 4.89 -16.43
N LEU A 75 20.22 4.29 -15.28
CA LEU A 75 21.10 3.13 -15.16
C LEU A 75 20.35 1.80 -15.18
N VAL A 76 19.01 1.83 -15.09
CA VAL A 76 18.18 0.63 -15.13
C VAL A 76 18.08 0.16 -16.59
N PRO A 77 18.45 -1.09 -16.91
CA PRO A 77 18.28 -1.62 -18.25
C PRO A 77 16.82 -1.62 -18.72
N ASP A 78 16.59 -1.28 -20.00
CA ASP A 78 15.26 -1.15 -20.61
C ASP A 78 14.43 -2.45 -20.67
N TRP A 79 14.98 -3.59 -20.27
CA TRP A 79 14.26 -4.87 -20.19
C TRP A 79 13.73 -5.18 -18.79
N ILE A 80 14.10 -4.40 -17.78
CA ILE A 80 13.60 -4.56 -16.41
C ILE A 80 12.23 -3.88 -16.30
N ALA A 81 11.20 -4.68 -15.99
CA ALA A 81 9.87 -4.15 -15.69
C ALA A 81 9.88 -3.39 -14.35
N PRO A 82 9.14 -2.27 -14.21
CA PRO A 82 9.18 -1.46 -12.99
C PRO A 82 8.72 -2.24 -11.74
N CYS A 83 7.66 -3.05 -11.85
CA CYS A 83 7.25 -3.99 -10.78
C CYS A 83 8.40 -4.83 -10.19
N VAL A 84 9.43 -5.19 -10.97
CA VAL A 84 10.58 -5.96 -10.48
C VAL A 84 11.40 -5.14 -9.48
N LEU A 85 11.53 -3.83 -9.69
CA LEU A 85 12.26 -2.93 -8.81
C LEU A 85 11.57 -2.84 -7.45
N THR A 86 10.26 -2.54 -7.45
CA THR A 86 9.45 -2.44 -6.22
C THR A 86 9.42 -3.77 -5.46
N CYS A 87 9.19 -4.89 -6.16
CA CYS A 87 9.19 -6.23 -5.54
C CYS A 87 10.57 -6.61 -4.98
N THR A 88 11.65 -6.16 -5.60
CA THR A 88 13.01 -6.34 -5.04
C THR A 88 13.18 -5.52 -3.78
N GLY A 89 12.74 -4.26 -3.80
CA GLY A 89 12.73 -3.38 -2.65
C GLY A 89 12.00 -4.00 -1.46
N ILE A 90 10.75 -4.44 -1.63
CA ILE A 90 9.99 -5.01 -0.52
C ILE A 90 10.63 -6.29 0.02
N THR A 91 11.21 -7.12 -0.85
CA THR A 91 11.91 -8.34 -0.43
C THR A 91 13.09 -8.00 0.48
N ILE A 92 13.82 -6.92 0.18
CA ILE A 92 14.91 -6.42 1.02
C ILE A 92 14.37 -5.97 2.39
N ASN A 93 13.35 -5.09 2.43
CA ASN A 93 12.74 -4.62 3.69
C ASN A 93 12.21 -5.77 4.56
N VAL A 94 11.52 -6.74 3.95
CA VAL A 94 11.03 -7.92 4.67
C VAL A 94 12.21 -8.72 5.22
N GLY A 95 13.27 -8.94 4.43
CA GLY A 95 14.47 -9.64 4.85
C GLY A 95 15.17 -8.98 6.04
N THR A 96 15.34 -7.65 6.01
CA THR A 96 15.97 -6.91 7.12
C THR A 96 15.11 -6.93 8.37
N CYS A 97 13.79 -6.84 8.22
CA CYS A 97 12.86 -6.93 9.34
C CYS A 97 12.90 -8.31 9.99
N LEU A 98 12.90 -9.39 9.20
CA LEU A 98 12.98 -10.76 9.71
C LEU A 98 14.28 -11.01 10.50
N ILE A 99 15.40 -10.41 10.10
CA ILE A 99 16.65 -10.47 10.86
C ILE A 99 16.50 -9.80 12.23
N LEU A 100 15.86 -8.63 12.31
CA LEU A 100 15.59 -7.97 13.59
C LEU A 100 14.62 -8.78 14.47
N LEU A 101 13.59 -9.37 13.86
CA LEU A 101 12.61 -10.21 14.56
C LEU A 101 13.20 -11.53 15.06
N TYR A 102 14.23 -12.07 14.42
CA TYR A 102 14.98 -13.22 14.94
C TYR A 102 15.59 -12.92 16.31
N TYR A 103 16.12 -11.71 16.51
CA TYR A 103 16.69 -11.29 17.80
C TYR A 103 15.64 -10.79 18.80
N SER A 104 14.59 -10.10 18.34
CA SER A 104 13.59 -9.46 19.19
C SER A 104 12.16 -9.76 18.74
N PRO A 105 11.70 -11.03 18.83
CA PRO A 105 10.38 -11.45 18.35
C PRO A 105 9.22 -10.87 19.17
N SER A 106 9.47 -10.44 20.41
CA SER A 106 8.49 -9.72 21.23
C SER A 106 8.54 -8.20 21.03
N THR A 107 9.44 -7.70 20.17
CA THR A 107 9.76 -6.26 19.98
C THR A 107 10.23 -5.55 21.25
N GLY A 108 10.60 -6.28 22.32
CA GLY A 108 11.10 -5.72 23.58
C GLY A 108 12.53 -6.16 23.94
N GLY A 109 13.09 -7.09 23.17
CA GLY A 109 14.44 -7.64 23.34
C GLY A 109 15.52 -6.78 22.68
N ASN A 110 16.77 -7.17 22.90
CA ASN A 110 17.93 -6.51 22.32
C ASN A 110 18.27 -7.13 20.96
N ALA A 111 18.67 -6.31 19.99
CA ALA A 111 19.20 -6.74 18.70
C ALA A 111 20.61 -6.14 18.50
N PRO A 112 21.50 -6.83 17.75
CA PRO A 112 22.86 -6.36 17.58
C PRO A 112 22.92 -5.11 16.67
N PRO A 113 23.88 -4.19 16.90
CA PRO A 113 24.02 -2.96 16.12
C PRO A 113 24.02 -3.13 14.60
N TRP A 114 24.71 -4.17 14.09
CA TRP A 114 24.81 -4.42 12.66
C TRP A 114 23.44 -4.70 12.01
N ALA A 115 22.49 -5.28 12.76
CA ALA A 115 21.15 -5.55 12.24
C ALA A 115 20.37 -4.24 12.02
N PHE A 116 20.59 -3.23 12.86
CA PHE A 116 20.02 -1.90 12.65
C PHE A 116 20.67 -1.15 11.49
N VAL A 117 21.99 -1.29 11.30
CA VAL A 117 22.65 -0.76 10.09
C VAL A 117 22.06 -1.39 8.84
N LEU A 118 21.85 -2.71 8.87
CA LEU A 118 21.24 -3.43 7.76
C LEU A 118 19.80 -2.98 7.49
N ALA A 119 18.99 -2.74 8.53
CA ALA A 119 17.64 -2.18 8.39
C ALA A 119 17.66 -0.77 7.78
N ALA A 120 18.60 0.10 8.18
CA ALA A 120 18.75 1.42 7.56
C ALA A 120 19.10 1.32 6.07
N ILE A 121 20.01 0.40 5.70
CA ILE A 121 20.34 0.11 4.29
C ILE A 121 19.12 -0.46 3.57
N GLY A 122 18.34 -1.34 4.21
CA GLY A 122 17.12 -1.92 3.67
C GLY A 122 16.11 -0.84 3.28
N VAL A 123 15.76 0.05 4.23
CA VAL A 123 14.85 1.18 4.00
C VAL A 123 15.38 2.09 2.89
N PHE A 124 16.68 2.38 2.86
CA PHE A 124 17.29 3.16 1.77
C PHE A 124 17.16 2.48 0.40
N CYS A 125 17.43 1.18 0.32
CA CYS A 125 17.30 0.40 -0.90
C CYS A 125 15.84 0.35 -1.37
N TYR A 126 14.88 0.12 -0.47
CA TYR A 126 13.46 0.16 -0.78
C TYR A 126 13.06 1.52 -1.35
N GLN A 127 13.29 2.61 -0.60
CA GLN A 127 12.96 3.98 -1.05
C GLN A 127 13.61 4.30 -2.41
N THR A 128 14.82 3.80 -2.64
CA THR A 128 15.53 4.06 -3.88
C THR A 128 14.90 3.32 -5.05
N LEU A 129 14.58 2.02 -4.88
CA LEU A 129 13.98 1.19 -5.92
C LEU A 129 12.54 1.61 -6.24
N ASP A 130 11.78 1.93 -5.20
CA ASP A 130 10.44 2.51 -5.25
C ASP A 130 10.47 3.87 -6.00
N GLY A 131 11.30 4.81 -5.55
CA GLY A 131 11.38 6.13 -6.18
C GLY A 131 11.87 6.14 -7.64
N ILE A 132 12.53 5.09 -8.14
CA ILE A 132 12.91 4.97 -9.56
C ILE A 132 11.91 4.17 -10.39
N ASP A 133 11.02 3.36 -9.80
CA ASP A 133 10.10 2.51 -10.55
C ASP A 133 9.16 3.33 -11.43
N GLY A 134 8.56 4.42 -10.92
CA GLY A 134 7.66 5.27 -11.68
C GLY A 134 8.37 5.99 -12.82
N LYS A 135 9.67 6.23 -12.68
CA LYS A 135 10.51 6.84 -13.73
C LYS A 135 10.78 5.84 -14.85
N VAL A 136 11.09 4.60 -14.50
CA VAL A 136 11.25 3.49 -15.45
C VAL A 136 9.89 3.16 -16.10
N ALA A 137 8.79 3.20 -15.34
CA ALA A 137 7.44 2.98 -15.82
C ALA A 137 7.06 4.01 -16.89
N MET A 138 7.25 5.31 -16.63
CA MET A 138 6.97 6.37 -17.60
C MET A 138 7.80 6.23 -18.89
N ALA A 139 9.02 5.70 -18.80
CA ALA A 139 9.88 5.50 -19.95
C ALA A 139 9.48 4.27 -20.80
N ASN A 140 9.05 3.19 -20.14
CA ASN A 140 9.00 1.86 -20.76
C ASN A 140 7.60 1.26 -20.94
N GLN A 141 6.63 1.54 -20.07
CA GLN A 141 5.34 0.84 -20.10
C GLN A 141 4.12 1.74 -19.81
N ASN A 142 4.22 2.64 -18.84
CA ASN A 142 3.21 3.62 -18.42
C ASN A 142 1.78 3.05 -18.35
N THR A 143 1.57 2.07 -17.47
CA THR A 143 0.28 1.37 -17.28
C THR A 143 -0.13 1.30 -15.82
N GLN A 144 -1.43 1.13 -15.57
CA GLN A 144 -2.05 1.01 -14.24
C GLN A 144 -1.40 -0.05 -13.34
N ILE A 145 -0.83 -1.12 -13.93
CA ILE A 145 -0.23 -2.20 -13.14
C ILE A 145 0.94 -1.74 -12.28
N GLU A 146 1.71 -0.75 -12.75
CA GLU A 146 2.88 -0.27 -12.02
C GLU A 146 2.44 0.44 -10.74
N GLU A 147 1.39 1.27 -10.81
CA GLU A 147 0.79 1.93 -9.64
C GLU A 147 0.24 0.92 -8.62
N VAL A 148 -0.31 -0.21 -9.09
CA VAL A 148 -0.80 -1.27 -8.19
C VAL A 148 0.35 -1.96 -7.45
N TYR A 149 1.46 -2.19 -8.13
CA TYR A 149 2.61 -2.88 -7.56
C TYR A 149 3.44 -1.97 -6.65
N ASP A 150 3.67 -0.71 -7.05
CA ASP A 150 4.26 0.37 -6.24
C ASP A 150 3.51 0.48 -4.89
N HIS A 151 2.30 1.03 -4.93
CA HIS A 151 1.55 1.30 -3.71
C HIS A 151 1.07 0.03 -2.99
N GLY A 152 0.94 -1.09 -3.71
CA GLY A 152 0.65 -2.38 -3.09
C GLY A 152 1.82 -2.92 -2.28
N CYS A 153 3.05 -2.73 -2.76
CA CYS A 153 4.24 -3.02 -1.98
C CYS A 153 4.35 -2.06 -0.79
N ASP A 154 4.05 -0.77 -0.96
CA ASP A 154 4.04 0.20 0.15
C ASP A 154 3.09 -0.20 1.28
N ALA A 155 1.91 -0.69 0.94
CA ALA A 155 0.92 -1.15 1.91
C ALA A 155 1.47 -2.27 2.80
N ILE A 156 2.23 -3.21 2.22
CA ILE A 156 2.85 -4.32 2.95
C ILE A 156 4.13 -3.84 3.66
N SER A 157 4.97 -3.06 2.98
CA SER A 157 6.22 -2.49 3.51
C SER A 157 5.98 -1.70 4.79
N THR A 158 4.88 -0.93 4.85
CA THR A 158 4.41 -0.19 6.03
C THR A 158 4.40 -1.07 7.29
N ILE A 159 4.00 -2.34 7.18
CA ILE A 159 3.94 -3.27 8.32
C ILE A 159 5.34 -3.61 8.83
N PHE A 160 6.25 -3.92 7.91
CA PHE A 160 7.58 -4.40 8.25
C PHE A 160 8.48 -3.26 8.75
N VAL A 161 8.44 -2.09 8.11
CA VAL A 161 9.24 -0.94 8.57
C VAL A 161 8.76 -0.41 9.92
N THR A 162 7.46 -0.44 10.20
CA THR A 162 6.93 -0.04 11.51
C THR A 162 7.25 -1.09 12.60
N LEU A 163 7.34 -2.38 12.25
CA LEU A 163 7.89 -3.43 13.12
C LEU A 163 9.38 -3.21 13.41
N GLU A 164 10.19 -2.84 12.41
CA GLU A 164 11.62 -2.53 12.61
C GLU A 164 11.80 -1.37 13.60
N ILE A 165 10.98 -0.31 13.48
CA ILE A 165 10.95 0.80 14.43
C ILE A 165 10.49 0.35 15.82
N ALA A 166 9.49 -0.54 15.90
CA ALA A 166 9.05 -1.10 17.17
C ALA A 166 10.17 -1.89 17.87
N VAL A 167 10.98 -2.64 17.12
CA VAL A 167 12.18 -3.31 17.66
C VAL A 167 13.23 -2.30 18.11
N ALA A 168 13.54 -1.29 17.29
CA ALA A 168 14.53 -0.26 17.62
C ALA A 168 14.20 0.46 18.94
N PHE A 169 12.94 0.81 19.14
CA PHE A 169 12.43 1.47 20.35
C PHE A 169 12.08 0.53 21.51
N GLN A 170 12.22 -0.78 21.33
CA GLN A 170 11.81 -1.82 22.30
C GLN A 170 10.34 -1.66 22.76
N LEU A 171 9.44 -1.35 21.82
CA LEU A 171 8.03 -1.05 22.10
C LEU A 171 7.24 -2.23 22.69
N GLY A 172 7.79 -3.45 22.70
CA GLY A 172 7.26 -4.56 23.49
C GLY A 172 7.08 -4.22 24.98
N ARG A 173 7.85 -3.24 25.50
CA ARG A 173 7.69 -2.70 26.86
C ARG A 173 6.47 -1.78 27.03
N TYR A 174 5.92 -1.29 25.94
CA TYR A 174 4.80 -0.34 25.91
C TYR A 174 3.71 -0.82 24.93
N PRO A 175 2.91 -1.85 25.29
CA PRO A 175 1.97 -2.50 24.35
C PRO A 175 1.00 -1.53 23.65
N MET A 176 0.48 -0.52 24.37
CA MET A 176 -0.40 0.49 23.77
C MET A 176 0.31 1.32 22.69
N LEU A 177 1.53 1.81 22.98
CA LEU A 177 2.31 2.57 21.99
C LEU A 177 2.65 1.71 20.78
N ASN A 178 3.02 0.45 21.01
CA ASN A 178 3.32 -0.50 19.95
C ASN A 178 2.10 -0.76 19.04
N PHE A 179 0.92 -0.96 19.65
CA PHE A 179 -0.32 -1.09 18.91
C PHE A 179 -0.67 0.16 18.08
N LEU A 180 -0.46 1.36 18.64
CA LEU A 180 -0.66 2.61 17.91
C LEU A 180 0.33 2.78 16.75
N CYS A 181 1.57 2.29 16.90
CA CYS A 181 2.57 2.27 15.83
C CYS A 181 2.18 1.35 14.66
N LEU A 182 1.31 0.35 14.86
CA LEU A 182 0.69 -0.40 13.76
C LEU A 182 -0.50 0.36 13.18
N LEU A 183 -1.41 0.78 14.07
CA LEU A 183 -2.73 1.26 13.69
C LEU A 183 -2.68 2.58 12.93
N VAL A 184 -1.94 3.55 13.45
CA VAL A 184 -1.94 4.93 12.92
C VAL A 184 -1.30 5.01 11.54
N PRO A 185 -0.12 4.41 11.26
CA PRO A 185 0.44 4.39 9.90
C PRO A 185 -0.47 3.68 8.89
N SER A 186 -1.09 2.56 9.29
CA SER A 186 -2.03 1.82 8.42
C SER A 186 -3.24 2.68 8.02
N ILE A 187 -3.82 3.43 8.96
CA ILE A 187 -4.93 4.35 8.69
C ILE A 187 -4.45 5.56 7.86
N ALA A 188 -3.26 6.10 8.15
CA ALA A 188 -2.70 7.21 7.40
C ALA A 188 -2.52 6.84 5.92
N PHE A 189 -1.91 5.69 5.64
CA PHE A 189 -1.73 5.18 4.29
C PHE A 189 -3.06 4.94 3.58
N PHE A 190 -4.02 4.27 4.24
CA PHE A 190 -5.37 4.10 3.72
C PHE A 190 -6.06 5.44 3.39
N SER A 191 -5.90 6.46 4.24
CA SER A 191 -6.54 7.76 4.06
C SER A 191 -6.09 8.49 2.78
N THR A 192 -4.83 8.30 2.36
CA THR A 192 -4.31 8.83 1.10
C THR A 192 -4.98 8.17 -0.10
N HIS A 193 -5.14 6.84 -0.07
CA HIS A 193 -5.86 6.11 -1.12
C HIS A 193 -7.37 6.39 -1.12
N TRP A 194 -7.96 6.68 0.05
CA TRP A 194 -9.34 7.12 0.15
C TRP A 194 -9.53 8.52 -0.45
N LEU A 195 -8.59 9.45 -0.21
CA LEU A 195 -8.58 10.73 -0.91
C LEU A 195 -8.47 10.54 -2.42
N CYS A 196 -7.57 9.67 -2.89
CA CYS A 196 -7.43 9.35 -4.32
C CYS A 196 -8.70 8.73 -4.91
N HIS A 197 -9.40 7.87 -4.15
CA HIS A 197 -10.68 7.31 -4.56
C HIS A 197 -11.71 8.40 -4.87
N ILE A 198 -11.71 9.47 -4.09
CA ILE A 198 -12.67 10.57 -4.21
C ILE A 198 -12.23 11.56 -5.30
N LYS A 199 -10.97 11.97 -5.30
CA LYS A 199 -10.46 13.07 -6.12
C LYS A 199 -9.79 12.64 -7.42
N HIS A 200 -9.57 11.33 -7.62
CA HIS A 200 -8.79 10.77 -8.73
C HIS A 200 -7.40 11.42 -8.85
N GLN A 201 -6.82 11.72 -7.68
CA GLN A 201 -5.54 12.39 -7.55
C GLN A 201 -4.83 11.92 -6.29
N MET A 202 -3.56 11.52 -6.43
CA MET A 202 -2.66 11.32 -5.29
C MET A 202 -2.06 12.66 -4.86
N VAL A 203 -2.25 13.04 -3.60
CA VAL A 203 -1.79 14.31 -3.05
C VAL A 203 -0.77 14.03 -1.96
N PHE A 204 0.46 14.50 -2.18
CA PHE A 204 1.53 14.40 -1.21
C PHE A 204 1.74 15.75 -0.49
N GLY A 205 2.01 15.67 0.81
CA GLY A 205 2.35 16.78 1.68
C GLY A 205 3.76 17.32 1.46
N ARG A 206 4.14 18.32 2.28
CA ARG A 206 5.54 18.80 2.30
C ARG A 206 6.45 17.93 3.16
N VAL A 207 5.88 17.29 4.16
CA VAL A 207 6.50 16.23 4.96
C VAL A 207 5.63 15.01 4.70
N ASP A 208 6.22 14.00 4.07
CA ASP A 208 5.53 12.82 3.57
C ASP A 208 6.41 11.56 3.71
N VAL A 209 6.08 10.49 2.98
CA VAL A 209 6.74 9.18 3.01
C VAL A 209 8.27 9.30 2.94
N ALA A 210 8.81 10.16 2.07
CA ALA A 210 10.26 10.35 1.95
C ALA A 210 10.91 10.86 3.26
N GLU A 211 10.36 11.91 3.89
CA GLU A 211 10.86 12.39 5.18
C GLU A 211 10.71 11.33 6.27
N ALA A 212 9.60 10.58 6.26
CA ALA A 212 9.39 9.50 7.21
C ALA A 212 10.43 8.38 7.03
N GLN A 213 10.76 7.99 5.80
CA GLN A 213 11.79 6.98 5.50
C GLN A 213 13.18 7.45 5.95
N PHE A 214 13.55 8.70 5.71
CA PHE A 214 14.82 9.24 6.24
C PHE A 214 14.85 9.30 7.76
N LEU A 215 13.73 9.62 8.41
CA LEU A 215 13.61 9.53 9.87
C LEU A 215 13.79 8.08 10.35
N MET A 216 13.22 7.10 9.67
CA MET A 216 13.39 5.68 10.00
C MET A 216 14.86 5.23 9.85
N MET A 217 15.52 5.60 8.74
CA MET A 217 16.95 5.36 8.56
C MET A 217 17.78 6.00 9.69
N ALA A 218 17.47 7.24 10.08
CA ALA A 218 18.15 7.91 11.18
C ALA A 218 17.93 7.20 12.52
N ILE A 219 16.70 6.77 12.83
CA ILE A 219 16.38 6.00 14.04
C ILE A 219 17.22 4.72 14.09
N HIS A 220 17.31 3.98 12.98
CA HIS A 220 18.12 2.76 12.91
C HIS A 220 19.62 3.02 13.10
N LEU A 221 20.18 4.02 12.41
CA LEU A 221 21.60 4.37 12.55
C LEU A 221 21.96 4.86 13.96
N LEU A 222 21.09 5.68 14.56
CA LEU A 222 21.26 6.12 15.95
C LEU A 222 21.19 4.94 16.92
N THR A 223 20.23 4.03 16.71
CA THR A 223 20.10 2.79 17.50
C THR A 223 21.33 1.91 17.38
N ALA A 224 21.90 1.79 16.18
CA ALA A 224 23.14 1.04 15.96
C ALA A 224 24.32 1.66 16.72
N TYR A 225 24.44 2.98 16.69
CA TYR A 225 25.59 3.69 17.26
C TYR A 225 25.52 3.80 18.79
N PHE A 226 24.38 4.23 19.35
CA PHE A 226 24.21 4.47 20.78
C PHE A 226 23.59 3.29 21.54
N GLY A 227 23.08 2.29 20.82
CA GLY A 227 22.31 1.18 21.40
C GLY A 227 20.86 1.53 21.69
N GLN A 228 19.99 0.50 21.76
CA GLN A 228 18.56 0.66 22.02
C GLN A 228 18.25 1.34 23.37
N SER A 229 19.16 1.26 24.35
CA SER A 229 19.03 1.93 25.65
C SER A 229 18.92 3.45 25.54
N MET A 230 19.42 4.06 24.44
CA MET A 230 19.32 5.51 24.24
C MET A 230 17.86 6.00 24.28
N TRP A 231 16.92 5.20 23.76
CA TRP A 231 15.52 5.56 23.66
C TRP A 231 14.82 5.57 25.02
N HIS A 232 15.40 4.89 26.01
CA HIS A 232 14.88 4.82 27.37
C HIS A 232 15.54 5.83 28.32
N ILE A 233 16.34 6.77 27.81
CA ILE A 233 16.84 7.90 28.62
C ILE A 233 15.65 8.73 29.09
N HIS A 234 15.52 8.88 30.41
CA HIS A 234 14.46 9.66 31.04
C HIS A 234 14.75 11.16 30.93
N LEU A 235 13.82 11.89 30.31
CA LEU A 235 13.87 13.35 30.17
C LEU A 235 13.17 14.05 31.34
N VAL A 236 12.06 13.48 31.80
CA VAL A 236 11.31 13.94 32.97
C VAL A 236 11.00 12.74 33.85
N SER A 237 11.38 12.81 35.13
CA SER A 237 11.08 11.77 36.11
C SER A 237 10.51 12.42 37.37
N VAL A 238 9.19 12.30 37.55
CA VAL A 238 8.48 12.85 38.72
C VAL A 238 7.57 11.76 39.30
N ARG A 239 7.93 11.24 40.48
CA ARG A 239 7.22 10.16 41.18
C ARG A 239 6.97 8.94 40.27
N ARG A 240 5.71 8.68 39.89
CA ARG A 240 5.28 7.57 39.03
C ARG A 240 5.24 7.93 37.54
N PHE A 241 5.48 9.20 37.20
CA PHE A 241 5.50 9.67 35.82
C PHE A 241 6.94 9.66 35.31
N GLN A 242 7.19 8.82 34.31
CA GLN A 242 8.49 8.70 33.65
C GLN A 242 8.31 8.96 32.16
N LEU A 243 8.84 10.08 31.68
CA LEU A 243 8.87 10.43 30.27
C LEU A 243 10.27 10.17 29.72
N ALA A 244 10.40 9.12 28.93
CA ALA A 244 11.64 8.78 28.22
C ALA A 244 11.60 9.26 26.76
N LEU A 245 12.77 9.36 26.12
CA LEU A 245 12.93 9.81 24.73
C LEU A 245 12.01 9.06 23.75
N VAL A 246 11.83 7.75 23.92
CA VAL A 246 10.92 6.91 23.11
C VAL A 246 9.49 7.46 23.08
N HIS A 247 8.99 7.99 24.19
CA HIS A 247 7.64 8.53 24.28
C HIS A 247 7.51 9.80 23.43
N ILE A 248 8.51 10.69 23.50
CA ILE A 248 8.53 11.91 22.67
C ILE A 248 8.57 11.55 21.19
N MET A 249 9.42 10.59 20.81
CA MET A 249 9.54 10.15 19.42
C MET A 249 8.24 9.54 18.90
N VAL A 250 7.66 8.59 19.64
CA VAL A 250 6.41 7.92 19.23
C VAL A 250 5.23 8.90 19.20
N PHE A 251 5.08 9.78 20.19
CA PHE A 251 4.04 10.80 20.16
C PHE A 251 4.21 11.79 19.01
N GLY A 252 5.45 12.18 18.68
CA GLY A 252 5.73 13.03 17.53
C GLY A 252 5.35 12.36 16.21
N ILE A 253 5.70 11.08 16.02
CA ILE A 253 5.35 10.29 14.83
C ILE A 253 3.82 10.16 14.72
N ILE A 254 3.15 9.74 15.78
CA ILE A 254 1.69 9.60 15.80
C ILE A 254 1.01 10.94 15.50
N PHE A 255 1.46 12.03 16.12
CA PHE A 255 0.90 13.36 15.89
C PHE A 255 1.07 13.80 14.43
N GLY A 256 2.26 13.60 13.84
CA GLY A 256 2.50 13.90 12.43
C GLY A 256 1.57 13.11 11.49
N LEU A 257 1.36 11.82 11.75
CA LEU A 257 0.45 10.99 10.97
C LEU A 257 -1.03 11.37 11.16
N LEU A 258 -1.44 11.78 12.37
CA LEU A 258 -2.78 12.30 12.61
C LEU A 258 -3.03 13.61 11.86
N LEU A 259 -2.02 14.49 11.75
CA LEU A 259 -2.10 15.68 10.91
C LEU A 259 -2.23 15.32 9.42
N ALA A 260 -1.53 14.29 8.94
CA ALA A 260 -1.67 13.79 7.57
C ALA A 260 -3.08 13.24 7.31
N ILE A 261 -3.63 12.42 8.22
CA ILE A 261 -5.02 11.92 8.14
C ILE A 261 -5.99 13.10 8.10
N PHE A 262 -5.83 14.07 9.00
CA PHE A 262 -6.69 15.25 9.03
C PHE A 262 -6.59 16.06 7.73
N HIS A 263 -5.39 16.21 7.16
CA HIS A 263 -5.20 16.86 5.87
C HIS A 263 -5.97 16.13 4.75
N ASN A 264 -5.87 14.80 4.69
CA ASN A 264 -6.57 13.98 3.71
C ASN A 264 -8.09 14.08 3.85
N VAL A 265 -8.62 14.03 5.08
CA VAL A 265 -10.05 14.22 5.36
C VAL A 265 -10.52 15.61 4.91
N ASN A 266 -9.73 16.65 5.16
CA ASN A 266 -10.08 18.01 4.75
C ASN A 266 -10.24 18.13 3.22
N LEU A 267 -9.31 17.55 2.47
CA LEU A 267 -9.33 17.52 1.01
C LEU A 267 -10.44 16.63 0.46
N ALA A 268 -10.73 15.51 1.12
CA ALA A 268 -11.71 14.53 0.69
C ALA A 268 -13.13 15.05 0.83
N VAL A 269 -13.49 15.56 2.02
CA VAL A 269 -14.91 15.80 2.38
C VAL A 269 -15.20 17.13 3.08
N LEU A 270 -14.21 17.87 3.58
CA LEU A 270 -14.43 19.15 4.27
C LEU A 270 -14.28 20.38 3.35
N GLY A 271 -14.29 20.18 2.03
CA GLY A 271 -14.34 21.25 1.04
C GLY A 271 -13.00 21.95 0.77
N ALA A 272 -11.89 21.47 1.32
CA ALA A 272 -10.58 21.99 0.95
C ALA A 272 -10.21 21.57 -0.49
N LYS A 273 -9.59 22.50 -1.23
CA LYS A 273 -9.18 22.25 -2.62
C LYS A 273 -7.82 21.55 -2.69
N THR A 274 -7.70 20.56 -3.57
CA THR A 274 -6.42 19.93 -3.86
C THR A 274 -5.45 20.94 -4.49
N PRO A 275 -4.13 20.68 -4.47
CA PRO A 275 -3.17 21.54 -5.15
C PRO A 275 -3.49 21.77 -6.63
N LEU A 276 -3.98 20.74 -7.34
CA LEU A 276 -4.38 20.87 -8.75
C LEU A 276 -5.64 21.72 -8.92
N GLU A 277 -6.65 21.52 -8.06
CA GLU A 277 -7.87 22.34 -8.07
C GLU A 277 -7.57 23.83 -7.79
N LYS A 278 -6.59 24.12 -6.92
CA LYS A 278 -6.12 25.49 -6.66
C LYS A 278 -5.41 26.12 -7.87
N LEU A 279 -4.81 25.30 -8.73
CA LEU A 279 -4.19 25.72 -9.99
C LEU A 279 -5.18 25.83 -11.16
N GLY A 280 -6.48 25.63 -10.90
CA GLY A 280 -7.53 25.68 -11.91
C GLY A 280 -7.74 24.37 -12.68
N VAL A 281 -7.00 23.31 -12.35
CA VAL A 281 -7.19 21.98 -12.97
C VAL A 281 -8.36 21.29 -12.30
N ARG A 282 -9.48 21.12 -13.02
CA ARG A 282 -10.68 20.44 -12.52
C ARG A 282 -10.67 18.97 -12.94
N ILE A 283 -10.47 18.08 -11.96
CA ILE A 283 -10.66 16.63 -12.13
C ILE A 283 -12.03 16.27 -11.52
N PRO A 284 -12.95 15.64 -12.26
CA PRO A 284 -14.25 15.26 -11.74
C PRO A 284 -14.13 14.31 -10.55
N ALA A 285 -14.53 14.77 -9.36
CA ALA A 285 -14.50 13.97 -8.14
C ALA A 285 -15.71 13.01 -8.06
N ARG A 286 -15.52 11.85 -7.42
CA ARG A 286 -16.64 10.97 -7.03
C ARG A 286 -17.54 11.66 -6.01
N ARG A 287 -18.84 11.37 -6.11
CA ARG A 287 -19.89 11.93 -5.23
C ARG A 287 -20.87 10.85 -4.79
N GLY A 288 -21.69 11.19 -3.80
CA GLY A 288 -22.74 10.31 -3.28
C GLY A 288 -22.20 9.26 -2.31
N LEU A 289 -23.01 8.23 -2.02
CA LEU A 289 -22.73 7.24 -0.98
C LEU A 289 -21.48 6.40 -1.23
N ARG A 290 -21.08 6.23 -2.50
CA ARG A 290 -19.94 5.40 -2.92
C ARG A 290 -18.61 5.83 -2.31
N ILE A 291 -18.46 7.12 -1.99
CA ILE A 291 -17.23 7.63 -1.35
C ILE A 291 -17.03 7.07 0.07
N TRP A 292 -18.10 6.62 0.73
CA TRP A 292 -18.07 6.11 2.10
C TRP A 292 -17.89 4.60 2.17
N TYR A 293 -18.10 3.86 1.08
CA TYR A 293 -18.01 2.41 1.07
C TYR A 293 -16.64 1.89 1.51
N PRO A 294 -15.50 2.50 1.12
CA PRO A 294 -14.19 2.09 1.64
C PRO A 294 -14.04 2.21 3.16
N LEU A 295 -14.80 3.11 3.81
CA LEU A 295 -14.70 3.31 5.25
C LEU A 295 -15.33 2.16 6.06
N VAL A 296 -16.22 1.37 5.46
CA VAL A 296 -16.90 0.27 6.16
C VAL A 296 -15.94 -0.87 6.54
N PRO A 297 -15.20 -1.51 5.59
CA PRO A 297 -14.28 -2.58 5.94
C PRO A 297 -13.13 -2.11 6.83
N ILE A 298 -12.58 -0.91 6.60
CA ILE A 298 -11.47 -0.38 7.42
C ILE A 298 -11.93 -0.06 8.86
N ALA A 299 -13.15 0.45 9.05
CA ALA A 299 -13.71 0.71 10.38
C ALA A 299 -14.01 -0.60 11.11
N ALA A 300 -14.62 -1.57 10.43
CA ALA A 300 -14.86 -2.90 11.00
C ALA A 300 -13.55 -3.58 11.42
N LEU A 301 -12.53 -3.54 10.55
CA LEU A 301 -11.20 -4.08 10.86
C LEU A 301 -10.58 -3.39 12.09
N THR A 302 -10.72 -2.06 12.18
CA THR A 302 -10.20 -1.28 13.31
C THR A 302 -10.90 -1.60 14.62
N VAL A 303 -12.22 -1.75 14.61
CA VAL A 303 -12.98 -2.20 15.79
C VAL A 303 -12.52 -3.59 16.23
N LEU A 304 -12.32 -4.52 15.30
CA LEU A 304 -11.84 -5.87 15.60
C LEU A 304 -10.40 -5.89 16.11
N ALA A 305 -9.53 -5.00 15.60
CA ALA A 305 -8.16 -4.84 16.09
C ALA A 305 -8.14 -4.31 17.54
N ILE A 306 -8.94 -3.29 17.83
CA ILE A 306 -9.10 -2.74 19.18
C ILE A 306 -9.67 -3.82 20.12
N TRP A 307 -10.66 -4.59 19.67
CA TRP A 307 -11.21 -5.72 20.43
C TRP A 307 -10.14 -6.75 20.78
N ALA A 308 -9.40 -7.24 19.78
CA ALA A 308 -8.33 -8.22 20.00
C ALA A 308 -7.22 -7.68 20.93
N PHE A 309 -6.88 -6.40 20.80
CA PHE A 309 -5.95 -5.73 21.72
C PHE A 309 -6.47 -5.70 23.16
N TYR A 310 -7.73 -5.28 23.36
CA TYR A 310 -8.38 -5.22 24.68
C TYR A 310 -8.39 -6.57 25.39
N PHE A 311 -8.63 -7.66 24.65
CA PHE A 311 -8.60 -9.03 25.17
C PHE A 311 -7.19 -9.64 25.24
N GLY A 312 -6.13 -8.85 25.09
CA GLY A 312 -4.76 -9.25 25.39
C GLY A 312 -4.03 -10.02 24.29
N TYR A 313 -4.60 -10.19 23.08
CA TYR A 313 -3.92 -10.91 21.99
C TYR A 313 -2.62 -10.25 21.55
N PHE A 314 -2.53 -8.93 21.67
CA PHE A 314 -1.31 -8.19 21.35
C PHE A 314 -0.13 -8.60 22.25
N VAL A 315 -0.38 -8.77 23.55
CA VAL A 315 0.67 -9.11 24.53
C VAL A 315 1.14 -10.56 24.37
N VAL A 316 0.24 -11.45 23.91
CA VAL A 316 0.53 -12.86 23.68
C VAL A 316 1.62 -13.05 22.63
N SER A 317 1.52 -12.35 21.49
CA SER A 317 2.57 -12.32 20.48
C SER A 317 2.47 -11.02 19.68
N PRO A 318 3.23 -9.96 20.07
CA PRO A 318 3.17 -8.66 19.40
C PRO A 318 3.44 -8.78 17.91
N THR A 319 4.47 -9.53 17.51
CA THR A 319 4.85 -9.69 16.10
C THR A 319 3.78 -10.43 15.29
N THR A 320 3.25 -11.54 15.81
CA THR A 320 2.18 -12.27 15.10
C THR A 320 0.94 -11.39 14.95
N PHE A 321 0.57 -10.64 16.00
CA PHE A 321 -0.51 -9.66 15.94
C PHE A 321 -0.25 -8.60 14.87
N TYR A 322 0.94 -8.02 14.87
CA TYR A 322 1.36 -6.98 13.94
C TYR A 322 1.21 -7.42 12.49
N ILE A 323 1.75 -8.59 12.16
CA ILE A 323 1.70 -9.11 10.79
C ILE A 323 0.26 -9.52 10.44
N THR A 324 -0.49 -10.12 11.35
CA THR A 324 -1.88 -10.56 11.08
C THR A 324 -2.79 -9.38 10.75
N PHE A 325 -2.80 -8.35 11.60
CA PHE A 325 -3.66 -7.18 11.38
C PHE A 325 -3.09 -6.27 10.31
N GLY A 326 -1.76 -6.09 10.27
CA GLY A 326 -1.08 -5.32 9.24
C GLY A 326 -1.39 -5.84 7.83
N LEU A 327 -1.30 -7.15 7.59
CA LEU A 327 -1.62 -7.72 6.28
C LEU A 327 -3.09 -7.57 5.93
N ALA A 328 -4.00 -7.59 6.91
CA ALA A 328 -5.41 -7.31 6.68
C ALA A 328 -5.64 -5.84 6.27
N TYR A 329 -4.97 -4.89 6.93
CA TYR A 329 -4.98 -3.48 6.55
C TYR A 329 -4.40 -3.25 5.14
N ALA A 330 -3.27 -3.90 4.84
CA ALA A 330 -2.64 -3.86 3.53
C ALA A 330 -3.59 -4.39 2.45
N LYS A 331 -4.24 -5.53 2.69
CA LYS A 331 -5.22 -6.10 1.74
C LYS A 331 -6.39 -5.15 1.45
N VAL A 332 -7.01 -4.58 2.48
CA VAL A 332 -8.11 -3.63 2.30
C VAL A 332 -7.66 -2.40 1.50
N THR A 333 -6.44 -1.93 1.73
CA THR A 333 -5.87 -0.79 1.01
C THR A 333 -5.52 -1.13 -0.44
N ILE A 334 -4.91 -2.30 -0.70
CA ILE A 334 -4.62 -2.79 -2.06
C ILE A 334 -5.93 -2.97 -2.85
N LYS A 335 -6.99 -3.46 -2.20
CA LYS A 335 -8.30 -3.56 -2.86
C LYS A 335 -8.87 -2.19 -3.21
N LEU A 336 -8.73 -1.20 -2.32
CA LEU A 336 -9.13 0.18 -2.64
C LEU A 336 -8.31 0.76 -3.80
N LEU A 337 -7.00 0.53 -3.81
CA LEU A 337 -6.10 0.89 -4.90
C LEU A 337 -6.55 0.27 -6.23
N MET A 338 -6.89 -1.02 -6.25
CA MET A 338 -7.46 -1.68 -7.42
C MET A 338 -8.76 -1.01 -7.90
N LYS A 339 -9.66 -0.63 -6.99
CA LYS A 339 -10.88 0.09 -7.36
C LYS A 339 -10.63 1.51 -7.86
N ASN A 340 -9.52 2.14 -7.45
CA ASN A 340 -9.11 3.44 -7.97
C ASN A 340 -8.67 3.35 -9.43
N ILE A 341 -7.76 2.42 -9.74
CA ILE A 341 -7.21 2.26 -11.10
C ILE A 341 -8.21 1.66 -12.10
N SER A 342 -9.16 0.83 -11.65
CA SER A 342 -10.21 0.25 -12.49
C SER A 342 -11.45 1.14 -12.61
N HIS A 343 -11.47 2.27 -11.90
CA HIS A 343 -12.65 3.09 -11.69
C HIS A 343 -13.86 2.34 -11.07
N GLY A 344 -13.64 1.20 -10.43
CA GLY A 344 -14.68 0.43 -9.75
C GLY A 344 -15.23 1.05 -8.46
N THR A 345 -16.14 0.34 -7.80
CA THR A 345 -16.67 0.68 -6.47
C THR A 345 -16.22 -0.33 -5.44
N MET A 346 -15.86 0.14 -4.25
CA MET A 346 -15.49 -0.73 -3.13
C MET A 346 -16.73 -1.45 -2.58
N GLU A 347 -16.59 -2.74 -2.29
CA GLU A 347 -17.63 -3.53 -1.63
C GLU A 347 -17.65 -3.24 -0.13
N LEU A 348 -18.81 -3.40 0.50
CA LEU A 348 -18.98 -3.14 1.95
C LEU A 348 -18.36 -4.24 2.83
N THR A 349 -18.14 -5.43 2.27
CA THR A 349 -17.61 -6.59 2.98
C THR A 349 -16.31 -7.05 2.33
N ASP A 350 -15.39 -7.57 3.13
CA ASP A 350 -14.12 -8.09 2.64
C ASP A 350 -13.69 -9.33 3.43
N THR A 351 -13.06 -10.30 2.74
CA THR A 351 -12.53 -11.51 3.39
C THR A 351 -11.39 -11.21 4.37
N ALA A 352 -10.75 -10.04 4.30
CA ALA A 352 -9.77 -9.58 5.27
C ALA A 352 -10.35 -9.45 6.69
N LEU A 353 -11.67 -9.38 6.83
CA LEU A 353 -12.36 -9.34 8.12
C LEU A 353 -12.47 -10.73 8.77
N LEU A 354 -12.36 -11.82 8.01
CA LEU A 354 -12.60 -13.17 8.52
C LEU A 354 -11.60 -13.58 9.62
N PRO A 355 -10.27 -13.39 9.47
CA PRO A 355 -9.34 -13.75 10.54
C PRO A 355 -9.51 -12.91 11.83
N PRO A 356 -9.66 -11.58 11.77
CA PRO A 356 -10.01 -10.78 12.95
C PRO A 356 -11.36 -11.16 13.59
N LEU A 357 -12.37 -11.50 12.78
CA LEU A 357 -13.65 -12.01 13.29
C LEU A 357 -13.47 -13.36 14.01
N PHE A 358 -12.63 -14.25 13.47
CA PHE A 358 -12.29 -15.50 14.13
C PHE A 358 -11.62 -15.27 15.48
N ILE A 359 -10.68 -14.31 15.59
CA ILE A 359 -10.10 -13.91 16.88
C ILE A 359 -11.18 -13.41 17.83
N ALA A 360 -12.07 -12.52 17.38
CA ALA A 360 -13.15 -11.99 18.20
C ALA A 360 -14.08 -13.11 18.71
N LEU A 361 -14.47 -14.05 17.85
CA LEU A 361 -15.24 -15.23 18.25
C LEU A 361 -14.47 -16.11 19.24
N ASN A 362 -13.17 -16.30 19.05
CA ASN A 362 -12.34 -17.05 19.99
C ASN A 362 -12.30 -16.38 21.38
N THR A 363 -12.34 -15.04 21.45
CA THR A 363 -12.40 -14.31 22.73
C THR A 363 -13.71 -14.55 23.48
N LEU A 364 -14.82 -14.71 22.76
CA LEU A 364 -16.15 -14.91 23.34
C LEU A 364 -16.40 -16.36 23.76
N LEU A 365 -15.92 -17.31 22.96
CA LEU A 365 -16.24 -18.73 23.10
C LEU A 365 -15.09 -19.56 23.68
N SER A 366 -13.90 -18.98 23.80
CA SER A 366 -12.68 -19.67 24.28
C SER A 366 -12.41 -20.99 23.55
N LEU A 367 -12.55 -21.00 22.21
CA LEU A 367 -12.49 -22.22 21.40
C LEU A 367 -11.12 -22.90 21.46
N ILE A 368 -10.05 -22.10 21.36
CA ILE A 368 -8.64 -22.53 21.37
C ILE A 368 -7.75 -21.50 22.07
N LEU A 369 -6.50 -21.89 22.35
CA LEU A 369 -5.50 -20.99 22.95
C LEU A 369 -5.29 -19.72 22.10
N PRO A 370 -5.16 -18.52 22.71
CA PRO A 370 -4.96 -17.27 22.00
C PRO A 370 -3.76 -17.27 21.03
N THR A 371 -2.64 -17.89 21.42
CA THR A 371 -1.45 -18.07 20.57
C THR A 371 -1.79 -18.83 19.29
N THR A 372 -2.52 -19.94 19.44
CA THR A 372 -2.93 -20.81 18.32
C THR A 372 -3.93 -20.10 17.43
N ALA A 373 -4.92 -19.40 18.00
CA ALA A 373 -5.88 -18.60 17.24
C ALA A 373 -5.20 -17.49 16.43
N LEU A 374 -4.27 -16.77 17.03
CA LEU A 374 -3.52 -15.71 16.37
C LEU A 374 -2.63 -16.25 15.24
N THR A 375 -2.00 -17.40 15.47
CA THR A 375 -1.17 -18.07 14.44
C THR A 375 -2.02 -18.56 13.26
N TRP A 376 -3.18 -19.18 13.50
CA TRP A 376 -4.10 -19.54 12.43
C TRP A 376 -4.60 -18.30 11.68
N SER A 377 -4.90 -17.23 12.40
CA SER A 377 -5.35 -15.97 11.80
C SER A 377 -4.27 -15.38 10.88
N LEU A 378 -3.00 -15.43 11.29
CA LEU A 378 -1.88 -15.03 10.44
C LEU A 378 -1.86 -15.83 9.14
N PHE A 379 -1.92 -17.17 9.21
CA PHE A 379 -1.93 -18.01 8.01
C PHE A 379 -3.12 -17.70 7.10
N LEU A 380 -4.32 -17.55 7.67
CA LEU A 380 -5.51 -17.22 6.91
C LEU A 380 -5.41 -15.85 6.23
N THR A 381 -4.93 -14.81 6.94
CA THR A 381 -4.72 -13.49 6.34
C THR A 381 -3.67 -13.54 5.23
N ALA A 382 -2.55 -14.25 5.44
CA ALA A 382 -1.50 -14.37 4.44
C ALA A 382 -1.98 -15.08 3.17
N ILE A 383 -2.74 -16.18 3.32
CA ILE A 383 -3.36 -16.89 2.20
C ILE A 383 -4.38 -16.00 1.49
N ASP A 384 -5.24 -15.31 2.23
CA ASP A 384 -6.27 -14.43 1.68
C ASP A 384 -5.65 -13.27 0.86
N LEU A 385 -4.62 -12.61 1.40
CA LEU A 385 -3.85 -11.59 0.67
C LEU A 385 -3.15 -12.18 -0.56
N GLY A 386 -2.47 -13.32 -0.42
CA GLY A 386 -1.77 -13.96 -1.53
C GLY A 386 -2.71 -14.37 -2.67
N CYS A 387 -3.85 -14.96 -2.34
CA CYS A 387 -4.91 -15.30 -3.30
C CYS A 387 -5.48 -14.04 -3.96
N TYR A 388 -5.82 -13.02 -3.18
CA TYR A 388 -6.35 -11.76 -3.70
C TYR A 388 -5.37 -11.11 -4.68
N PHE A 389 -4.12 -10.93 -4.25
CA PHE A 389 -3.09 -10.28 -5.06
C PHE A 389 -2.77 -11.06 -6.33
N SER A 390 -2.73 -12.41 -6.26
CA SER A 390 -2.51 -13.26 -7.43
C SER A 390 -3.64 -13.16 -8.45
N CYS A 391 -4.89 -13.22 -8.00
CA CYS A 391 -6.04 -13.08 -8.89
C CYS A 391 -6.14 -11.68 -9.49
N ALA A 392 -5.90 -10.62 -8.71
CA ALA A 392 -5.91 -9.23 -9.19
C ALA A 392 -4.80 -9.01 -10.22
N SER A 393 -3.63 -9.60 -10.00
CA SER A 393 -2.51 -9.60 -10.93
C SER A 393 -2.84 -10.29 -12.26
N TRP A 394 -3.54 -11.42 -12.22
CA TRP A 394 -4.00 -12.10 -13.44
C TRP A 394 -5.06 -11.30 -14.18
N ASP A 395 -6.01 -10.69 -13.47
CA ASP A 395 -7.03 -9.83 -14.08
C ASP A 395 -6.37 -8.61 -14.77
N LEU A 396 -5.38 -7.99 -14.14
CA LEU A 396 -4.60 -6.90 -14.75
C LEU A 396 -3.85 -7.34 -16.00
N GLN A 397 -3.16 -8.49 -15.94
CA GLN A 397 -2.46 -9.07 -17.08
C GLN A 397 -3.42 -9.35 -18.24
N ASP A 398 -4.60 -9.89 -17.96
CA ASP A 398 -5.62 -10.20 -18.96
C ASP A 398 -6.23 -8.93 -19.55
N ALA A 399 -6.55 -7.93 -18.73
CA ALA A 399 -7.16 -6.67 -19.15
C ALA A 399 -6.21 -5.81 -20.00
N LEU A 400 -4.97 -5.65 -19.54
CA LEU A 400 -3.96 -4.82 -20.19
C LEU A 400 -3.22 -5.58 -21.30
N GLY A 401 -3.36 -6.91 -21.33
CA GLY A 401 -2.70 -7.78 -22.28
C GLY A 401 -1.18 -7.67 -22.19
N LEU A 402 -0.61 -7.62 -20.98
CA LEU A 402 0.84 -7.52 -20.73
C LEU A 402 1.32 -8.54 -19.70
N ASN A 403 2.63 -8.71 -19.59
CA ASN A 403 3.23 -9.53 -18.54
C ASN A 403 3.70 -8.63 -17.40
N ILE A 404 3.50 -9.07 -16.18
CA ILE A 404 3.77 -8.26 -14.98
C ILE A 404 5.26 -7.98 -14.79
N PHE A 405 6.09 -9.01 -14.97
CA PHE A 405 7.54 -8.95 -14.71
C PHE A 405 8.38 -8.89 -15.99
N SER A 406 7.78 -8.54 -17.13
CA SER A 406 8.52 -8.39 -18.38
C SER A 406 7.88 -7.32 -19.25
N ILE A 407 8.71 -6.46 -19.84
CA ILE A 407 8.24 -5.43 -20.77
C ILE A 407 7.77 -6.10 -22.06
N LYS A 408 6.47 -5.96 -22.36
CA LYS A 408 5.88 -6.56 -23.56
C LYS A 408 6.16 -5.75 -24.82
N TYR A 409 6.15 -4.43 -24.71
CA TYR A 409 6.40 -3.50 -25.81
C TYR A 409 7.60 -2.65 -25.44
N PRO A 410 8.81 -2.96 -25.94
CA PRO A 410 10.00 -2.20 -25.59
C PRO A 410 9.92 -0.76 -26.15
N PRO A 411 10.73 0.17 -25.60
CA PRO A 411 10.80 1.54 -26.10
C PRO A 411 10.98 1.58 -27.63
N GLY A 412 10.11 2.33 -28.31
CA GLY A 412 10.10 2.45 -29.77
C GLY A 412 9.14 1.51 -30.50
N HIS A 413 8.51 0.55 -29.82
CA HIS A 413 7.46 -0.27 -30.43
C HIS A 413 6.18 0.58 -30.72
N PRO A 414 5.45 0.38 -31.84
CA PRO A 414 4.28 1.19 -32.18
C PRO A 414 3.12 1.15 -31.16
N ARG A 415 3.10 0.13 -30.31
CA ARG A 415 2.13 -0.04 -29.20
C ARG A 415 2.71 0.34 -27.84
N SER A 416 3.96 0.82 -27.79
CA SER A 416 4.60 1.30 -26.56
C SER A 416 3.93 2.59 -26.11
N ARG A 417 3.52 2.65 -24.86
CA ARG A 417 2.97 3.86 -24.24
C ARG A 417 4.13 4.58 -23.55
N ASN A 418 4.80 5.47 -24.27
CA ASN A 418 5.96 6.21 -23.76
C ASN A 418 5.57 7.62 -23.33
N GLY A 419 6.11 8.07 -22.20
CA GLY A 419 5.91 9.43 -21.70
C GLY A 419 4.62 9.62 -20.91
N PRO A 420 4.47 10.77 -20.21
CA PRO A 420 3.35 11.01 -19.31
C PRO A 420 2.05 11.24 -20.07
N CYS A 421 1.04 10.44 -19.76
CA CYS A 421 -0.34 10.64 -20.20
C CYS A 421 -1.20 11.41 -19.17
N GLY A 422 -0.64 11.70 -17.99
CA GLY A 422 -1.32 12.41 -16.90
C GLY A 422 -0.46 13.52 -16.30
N LEU A 423 -1.01 14.17 -15.26
CA LEU A 423 -0.35 15.29 -14.59
C LEU A 423 0.46 14.81 -13.39
N TYR A 424 1.76 14.62 -13.60
CA TYR A 424 2.72 14.36 -12.54
C TYR A 424 3.50 15.62 -12.20
N PHE A 425 3.02 16.36 -11.19
CA PHE A 425 3.75 17.52 -10.67
C PHE A 425 4.74 17.05 -9.62
N HIS A 426 6.02 17.31 -9.83
CA HIS A 426 7.07 17.15 -8.84
C HIS A 426 7.85 18.46 -8.68
N GLY A 427 8.75 18.47 -7.69
CA GLY A 427 9.56 19.64 -7.35
C GLY A 427 10.28 20.34 -8.49
N LEU A 428 10.71 19.59 -9.51
CA LEU A 428 11.58 20.09 -10.57
C LEU A 428 10.81 20.55 -11.82
N ASN A 429 9.61 20.02 -12.06
CA ASN A 429 8.83 20.33 -13.26
C ASN A 429 7.62 21.24 -12.98
N LYS A 430 7.39 21.59 -11.70
CA LYS A 430 6.22 22.38 -11.29
C LYS A 430 6.11 23.70 -12.05
N ASP A 431 7.18 24.48 -12.10
CA ASP A 431 7.15 25.80 -12.73
C ASP A 431 7.01 25.70 -14.25
N ASP A 432 7.57 24.66 -14.87
CA ASP A 432 7.46 24.42 -16.31
C ASP A 432 6.03 24.01 -16.71
N ILE A 433 5.39 23.13 -15.91
CA ILE A 433 3.99 22.73 -16.16
C ILE A 433 3.04 23.91 -15.91
N LEU A 434 3.31 24.75 -14.91
CA LEU A 434 2.52 25.96 -14.64
C LEU A 434 2.65 27.02 -15.74
N ARG A 435 3.82 27.16 -16.35
CA ARG A 435 4.07 28.12 -17.43
C ARG A 435 3.44 27.70 -18.75
N ASN A 436 3.31 26.40 -19.00
CA ASN A 436 2.74 25.91 -20.26
C ASN A 436 1.83 24.68 -20.06
N PRO A 437 0.62 24.86 -19.48
CA PRO A 437 -0.26 23.75 -19.13
C PRO A 437 -0.72 22.94 -20.35
N ARG A 438 -0.95 23.61 -21.48
CA ARG A 438 -1.44 22.99 -22.73
C ARG A 438 -0.38 22.18 -23.48
N ALA A 439 0.90 22.52 -23.33
CA ALA A 439 1.99 21.80 -23.99
C ALA A 439 2.31 20.44 -23.33
N ASN A 440 1.87 20.27 -22.07
CA ASN A 440 2.12 19.07 -21.26
C ASN A 440 0.87 18.17 -21.12
N LEU A 441 -0.22 18.48 -21.84
CA LEU A 441 -1.36 17.57 -21.98
C LEU A 441 -1.03 16.51 -23.04
N PRO A 442 -1.43 15.24 -22.86
CA PRO A 442 -1.15 14.19 -23.83
C PRO A 442 -1.72 14.50 -25.23
N ARG A 443 -0.95 14.16 -26.27
CA ARG A 443 -1.40 14.23 -27.66
C ARG A 443 -2.61 13.31 -27.87
N GLY A 444 -3.76 13.87 -28.25
CA GLY A 444 -5.02 13.14 -28.45
C GLY A 444 -6.10 13.42 -27.39
N TYR A 445 -5.82 14.28 -26.41
CA TYR A 445 -6.84 14.82 -25.51
C TYR A 445 -7.66 15.89 -26.25
N ASN A 446 -8.75 15.48 -26.93
CA ASN A 446 -9.70 16.38 -27.61
C ASN A 446 -10.81 16.92 -26.68
N GLY A 447 -10.62 16.84 -25.36
CA GLY A 447 -11.57 17.39 -24.39
C GLY A 447 -11.18 18.83 -24.05
N ASP A 448 -12.00 19.79 -24.45
CA ASP A 448 -11.85 21.19 -24.10
C ASP A 448 -11.59 21.38 -22.59
N ILE A 449 -10.44 21.97 -22.25
CA ILE A 449 -10.29 22.68 -20.99
C ILE A 449 -10.75 24.12 -21.26
N THR A 450 -12.06 24.31 -21.37
CA THR A 450 -12.71 25.62 -21.30
C THR A 450 -13.62 25.64 -20.08
N PHE A 451 -13.32 26.59 -19.20
CA PHE A 451 -14.24 27.11 -18.21
C PHE A 451 -15.38 27.79 -18.96
N ASP A 452 -16.61 27.33 -18.76
CA ASP A 452 -17.82 28.16 -18.82
C ASP A 452 -18.91 27.49 -17.98
N PHE A 453 -19.77 28.35 -17.44
CA PHE A 453 -20.56 28.26 -16.20
C PHE A 453 -21.34 26.97 -15.90
#